data_AF-A0A7X6ZTE1-F1
#
_entry.id   AF-A0A7X6ZTE1-F1
#
_cell.length_a   1.000
_cell.length_b   1.000
_cell.length_c   1.000
_cell.angle_alpha   90.00
_cell.angle_beta   90.00
_cell.angle_gamma   90.00
#
_symmetry.space_group_name_H-M   'P 1'
#
loop_
_entity.id
_entity.type
_entity.pdbx_description
1 polymer ?
#
loop_
_entity_poly.entity_id
_entity_poly.type
_entity_poly.pdbx_seq_one_letter_code
_entity_poly.pdbx_strand_id
1 'polypeptide(L)'
;VKVMNIPVVTNVTGKIIESEADIKDLMIRQVSNAVLWEDCVRTLIDKGVDTFIEIGPGKVLSGFIKKIDKTVRILNVDDKTSLDNTIAALKE
;
A
#
# COMPACT_ATOMS: atom_id res chain seq x y z
N VAL A 1 -13.65 15.38 11.44
CA VAL A 1 -12.83 14.29 10.86
C VAL A 1 -12.36 14.76 9.50
N LYS A 2 -11.11 14.53 9.12
CA LYS A 2 -10.57 14.97 7.83
C LYS A 2 -11.05 14.01 6.74
N VAL A 3 -11.49 14.55 5.60
CA VAL A 3 -11.97 13.79 4.44
C VAL A 3 -10.83 12.97 3.85
N MET A 4 -11.13 11.73 3.44
CA MET A 4 -10.22 10.80 2.80
C MET A 4 -10.11 11.11 1.30
N ASN A 5 -9.11 11.91 0.93
CA ASN A 5 -8.92 12.34 -0.46
C ASN A 5 -8.07 11.36 -1.30
N ILE A 6 -7.47 10.35 -0.68
CA ILE A 6 -6.61 9.36 -1.35
C ILE A 6 -7.27 8.00 -1.17
N PRO A 7 -7.47 7.21 -2.24
CA PRO A 7 -8.00 5.85 -2.13
C PRO A 7 -7.14 4.98 -1.21
N VAL A 8 -7.80 4.22 -0.34
CA VAL A 8 -7.15 3.31 0.62
C VAL A 8 -7.76 1.94 0.42
N VAL A 9 -6.89 0.93 0.31
CA VAL A 9 -7.28 -0.48 0.24
C VAL A 9 -7.25 -1.05 1.65
N THR A 10 -8.32 -1.74 2.07
CA THR A 10 -8.41 -2.33 3.41
C THR A 10 -7.99 -3.80 3.43
N ASN A 11 -7.23 -4.18 4.46
CA ASN A 11 -6.82 -5.56 4.70
C ASN A 11 -7.99 -6.51 4.96
N VAL A 12 -9.17 -6.01 5.34
CA VAL A 12 -10.34 -6.82 5.67
C VAL A 12 -11.05 -7.33 4.42
N THR A 13 -11.06 -6.55 3.34
CA THR A 13 -11.78 -6.88 2.10
C THR A 13 -10.87 -7.04 0.88
N GLY A 14 -9.61 -6.60 0.97
CA GLY A 14 -8.69 -6.55 -0.16
C GLY A 14 -9.04 -5.48 -1.19
N LYS A 15 -10.03 -4.60 -0.92
CA LYS A 15 -10.60 -3.64 -1.87
C LYS A 15 -10.47 -2.20 -1.39
N ILE A 16 -10.63 -1.25 -2.32
CA ILE A 16 -10.70 0.18 -2.01
C ILE A 16 -11.92 0.45 -1.13
N ILE A 17 -11.74 1.24 -0.07
CA ILE A 17 -12.84 1.73 0.76
C ILE A 17 -13.68 2.73 -0.04
N GLU A 18 -14.96 2.43 -0.24
CA GLU A 18 -15.87 3.24 -1.07
C GLU A 18 -16.50 4.40 -0.31
N SER A 19 -16.66 4.27 1.02
CA SER A 19 -17.32 5.26 1.86
C SER A 19 -16.55 5.50 3.16
N GLU A 20 -16.42 6.77 3.56
CA GLU A 20 -15.81 7.14 4.84
C GLU A 20 -16.59 6.59 6.05
N ALA A 21 -17.89 6.36 5.89
CA ALA A 21 -18.73 5.80 6.94
C ALA A 21 -18.27 4.39 7.36
N ASP A 22 -17.61 3.66 6.45
CA ASP A 22 -17.20 2.27 6.67
C ASP A 22 -15.85 2.16 7.39
N ILE A 23 -15.05 3.24 7.42
CA ILE A 23 -13.68 3.20 7.95
C ILE A 23 -13.64 2.69 9.39
N LYS A 24 -14.53 3.20 10.26
CA LYS A 24 -14.54 2.80 11.68
C LYS A 24 -14.84 1.31 11.85
N ASP A 25 -15.85 0.80 11.15
CA ASP A 25 -16.21 -0.62 11.20
C ASP A 25 -15.07 -1.50 10.66
N LEU A 26 -14.50 -1.13 9.51
CA LEU A 26 -13.39 -1.84 8.90
C LEU A 26 -12.16 -1.88 9.81
N MET A 27 -11.83 -0.78 10.50
CA MET A 27 -10.73 -0.75 11.46
C MET A 27 -10.98 -1.64 12.68
N ILE A 28 -12.22 -1.68 13.19
CA ILE A 28 -12.58 -2.59 14.29
C ILE A 28 -12.43 -4.04 13.82
N ARG A 29 -12.93 -4.37 12.63
CA ARG A 29 -12.85 -5.73 12.08
C ARG A 29 -11.41 -6.15 11.80
N GLN A 30 -10.54 -5.23 11.39
CA GLN A 30 -9.15 -5.53 11.08
C GLN A 30 -8.38 -6.17 12.24
N VAL A 31 -8.75 -5.88 13.50
CA VAL A 31 -8.02 -6.44 14.66
C VAL A 31 -8.23 -7.94 14.86
N SER A 32 -9.28 -8.51 14.27
CA SER A 32 -9.68 -9.92 14.47
C SER A 32 -9.89 -10.71 13.18
N ASN A 33 -9.63 -10.09 12.02
CA ASN A 33 -9.75 -10.72 10.71
C ASN A 33 -8.38 -10.97 10.07
N ALA A 34 -8.35 -11.86 9.07
CA ALA A 34 -7.16 -12.10 8.27
C ALA A 34 -6.71 -10.82 7.55
N VAL A 35 -5.40 -10.71 7.33
CA VAL A 35 -4.80 -9.64 6.53
C VAL A 35 -4.74 -10.10 5.08
N LEU A 36 -5.68 -9.65 4.24
CA LEU A 36 -5.76 -9.98 2.82
C LEU A 36 -4.73 -9.20 1.98
N TRP A 37 -3.44 -9.30 2.35
CA TRP A 37 -2.38 -8.48 1.77
C TRP A 37 -2.18 -8.71 0.27
N GLU A 38 -2.19 -9.97 -0.19
CA GLU A 38 -2.03 -10.26 -1.61
C GLU A 38 -3.17 -9.67 -2.44
N ASP A 39 -4.40 -9.79 -1.95
CA ASP A 39 -5.58 -9.18 -2.59
C ASP A 39 -5.45 -7.66 -2.63
N CYS A 40 -4.94 -7.03 -1.56
CA CYS A 40 -4.70 -5.59 -1.55
C CYS A 40 -3.74 -5.17 -2.67
N VAL A 41 -2.62 -5.87 -2.82
CA VAL A 41 -1.62 -5.58 -3.86
C VAL A 41 -2.19 -5.83 -5.25
N ARG A 42 -2.93 -6.93 -5.46
CA ARG A 42 -3.58 -7.23 -6.74
C ARG A 42 -4.60 -6.16 -7.11
N THR A 43 -5.43 -5.72 -6.17
CA THR A 43 -6.37 -4.60 -6.41
C THR A 43 -5.64 -3.33 -6.87
N LEU A 44 -4.47 -3.01 -6.30
CA LEU A 44 -3.69 -1.84 -6.71
C LEU A 44 -3.13 -2.01 -8.13
N ILE A 45 -2.58 -3.18 -8.45
CA ILE A 45 -2.07 -3.51 -9.79
C ILE A 45 -3.20 -3.44 -10.83
N ASP A 46 -4.38 -4.00 -10.53
CA ASP A 46 -5.56 -3.97 -11.40
C ASP A 46 -6.08 -2.54 -11.63
N LYS A 47 -5.78 -1.61 -10.71
CA LYS A 47 -6.05 -0.18 -10.83
C LYS A 47 -4.95 0.59 -11.58
N GLY A 48 -3.95 -0.10 -12.10
CA GLY A 48 -2.86 0.47 -12.88
C GLY A 48 -1.69 0.99 -12.06
N VAL A 49 -1.59 0.64 -10.77
CA VAL A 49 -0.40 0.98 -9.98
C VAL A 49 0.77 0.13 -10.45
N ASP A 50 1.78 0.78 -11.02
CA ASP A 50 3.02 0.16 -11.47
C ASP A 50 4.20 0.38 -10.52
N THR A 51 4.08 1.33 -9.59
CA THR A 51 5.16 1.78 -8.72
C THR A 51 4.71 1.78 -7.26
N PHE A 52 5.39 1.00 -6.43
CA PHE A 52 5.14 0.87 -5.00
C PHE A 52 6.27 1.49 -4.21
N ILE A 53 5.94 2.22 -3.15
CA ILE A 53 6.92 2.84 -2.24
C ILE A 53 6.61 2.38 -0.82
N GLU A 54 7.49 1.56 -0.24
CA GLU A 54 7.39 1.16 1.17
C GLU A 54 7.93 2.27 2.07
N ILE A 55 7.14 2.71 3.04
CA ILE A 55 7.52 3.77 3.98
C ILE A 55 7.67 3.15 5.37
N GLY A 56 8.82 3.41 5.99
CA GLY A 56 9.17 2.87 7.30
C GLY A 56 10.34 1.89 7.24
N PRO A 57 10.78 1.37 8.39
CA PRO A 57 12.00 0.59 8.49
C PRO A 57 11.90 -0.77 7.79
N GLY A 58 12.96 -1.14 7.06
CA GLY A 58 13.06 -2.44 6.40
C GLY A 58 12.46 -2.46 4.99
N LYS A 59 12.33 -3.68 4.44
CA LYS A 59 11.90 -3.93 3.04
C LYS A 59 10.97 -5.13 2.92
N VAL A 60 10.19 -5.38 3.97
CA VAL A 60 9.39 -6.62 4.09
C VAL A 60 8.24 -6.58 3.09
N LEU A 61 7.51 -5.46 3.00
CA LEU A 61 6.41 -5.32 2.08
C LEU A 61 6.91 -5.30 0.64
N SER A 62 8.04 -4.65 0.37
CA SER A 62 8.75 -4.69 -0.91
C SER A 62 9.06 -6.12 -1.35
N GLY A 63 9.54 -6.95 -0.41
CA GLY A 63 9.81 -8.36 -0.65
C GLY A 63 8.55 -9.16 -0.99
N PHE A 64 7.42 -8.90 -0.32
CA PHE A 64 6.15 -9.53 -0.63
C PHE A 64 5.58 -9.10 -1.98
N ILE A 65 5.58 -7.79 -2.28
CA ILE A 65 5.11 -7.26 -3.56
C ILE A 65 5.89 -7.90 -4.71
N LYS A 66 7.22 -7.99 -4.60
CA LYS A 66 8.07 -8.64 -5.62
C LYS A 66 7.76 -10.12 -5.85
N LYS A 67 7.20 -10.82 -4.86
CA LYS A 67 6.75 -12.22 -5.00
C LYS A 67 5.39 -12.32 -5.69
N ILE A 68 4.52 -11.32 -5.48
CA ILE A 68 3.19 -11.24 -6.09
C ILE A 68 3.31 -10.85 -7.57
N ASP A 69 4.12 -9.83 -7.86
CA ASP A 69 4.40 -9.37 -9.20
C ASP A 69 5.84 -8.85 -9.32
N LYS A 70 6.58 -9.32 -10.33
CA LYS A 70 7.98 -8.96 -10.58
C LYS A 70 8.14 -7.83 -11.59
N THR A 71 7.07 -7.43 -12.28
CA THR A 71 7.12 -6.39 -13.32
C THR A 71 6.94 -4.99 -12.75
N VAL A 72 6.40 -4.87 -11.53
CA VAL A 72 6.19 -3.59 -10.86
C VAL A 72 7.50 -3.01 -10.31
N ARG A 73 7.59 -1.69 -10.35
CA ARG A 73 8.67 -0.91 -9.74
C ARG A 73 8.45 -0.84 -8.23
N ILE A 74 9.52 -1.03 -7.46
CA ILE A 74 9.46 -1.03 -5.98
C ILE A 74 10.59 -0.17 -5.43
N LEU A 75 10.24 0.80 -4.57
CA LEU A 75 11.14 1.70 -3.86
C LEU A 75 10.88 1.59 -2.34
N ASN A 76 11.82 2.08 -1.52
CA ASN A 76 11.65 2.13 -0.07
C ASN A 76 12.19 3.44 0.51
N VAL A 77 11.58 3.89 1.60
CA VAL A 77 12.00 5.06 2.38
C VAL A 77 12.01 4.70 3.87
N ASP A 78 13.20 4.48 4.42
CA ASP A 78 13.43 4.17 5.84
C ASP A 78 14.33 5.19 6.56
N ASP A 79 15.00 6.07 5.82
CA ASP A 79 15.88 7.12 6.33
C ASP A 79 15.97 8.32 5.36
N LYS A 80 16.79 9.31 5.69
CA LYS A 80 16.97 10.51 4.85
C LYS A 80 17.61 10.19 3.49
N THR A 81 18.56 9.25 3.46
CA THR A 81 19.27 8.87 2.23
C THR A 81 18.34 8.17 1.25
N SER A 82 17.57 7.20 1.71
CA SER A 82 16.57 6.47 0.93
C SER A 82 15.42 7.38 0.45
N LEU A 83 15.03 8.37 1.26
CA LEU A 83 14.10 9.42 0.84
C LEU A 83 14.65 10.19 -0.37
N ASP A 84 15.88 10.70 -0.29
CA ASP A 84 16.48 11.50 -1.37
C ASP A 84 16.67 10.67 -2.65
N ASN A 85 17.08 9.41 -2.52
CA ASN A 85 17.15 8.47 -3.64
C ASN A 85 15.77 8.20 -4.27
N THR A 86 14.74 8.01 -3.45
CA THR A 86 13.36 7.79 -3.94
C THR A 86 12.83 9.02 -4.68
N ILE A 87 13.07 10.23 -4.15
CA ILE A 87 12.69 11.49 -4.82
C ILE A 87 13.39 11.63 -6.17
N ALA A 88 14.69 11.33 -6.24
CA ALA A 88 15.43 11.38 -7.50
C ALA A 88 14.84 10.41 -8.52
N ALA A 89 14.55 9.17 -8.09
CA ALA A 89 14.02 8.12 -8.94
C ALA A 89 12.60 8.44 -9.50
N LEU A 90 11.78 9.23 -8.78
CA LEU A 90 10.44 9.62 -9.22
C LEU A 90 10.40 10.84 -10.16
N LYS A 91 11.50 11.58 -10.28
CA LYS A 91 11.59 12.76 -11.17
C LYS A 91 12.07 12.42 -12.59
N GLU A 92 12.58 11.21 -12.78
CA GLU A 92 12.94 10.62 -14.07
C GLU A 92 11.70 10.03 -14.76
#